data_AF-A0A1S3QRD0-F1
#
_entry.id   AF-A0A1S3QRD0-F1
#
_cell.length_a   1.000
_cell.length_b   1.000
_cell.length_c   1.000
_cell.angle_alpha   90.00
_cell.angle_beta   90.00
_cell.angle_gamma   90.00
#
_symmetry.space_group_name_H-M   'P 1'
#
loop_
_entity.id
_entity.type
_entity.pdbx_description
1 polymer ?
#
loop_
_entity_poly.entity_id
_entity_poly.type
_entity_poly.pdbx_seq_one_letter_code
_entity_poly.pdbx_strand_id
1 'polypeptide(L)'
;LLYQDVFSVWEVIWVAPHISSQHFILFLALALVEVYREIIRDNTMDFTDIITFFNEMAERHDVQHILQVARELVRKVQSLIENK
;
A
#
# COMPACT_ATOMS: atom_id res chain seq x y z
N LEU A 1 9.61 16.60 10.05
CA LEU A 1 8.98 15.28 10.31
C LEU A 1 8.07 14.83 9.16
N LEU A 2 7.33 15.73 8.48
CA LEU A 2 6.45 15.39 7.32
C LEU A 2 7.11 14.68 6.11
N TYR A 3 8.41 14.85 5.88
CA TYR A 3 9.07 14.31 4.68
C TYR A 3 9.68 12.92 4.83
N GLN A 4 9.88 12.43 6.06
CA GLN A 4 10.59 11.16 6.26
C GLN A 4 9.81 9.97 5.69
N ASP A 5 8.48 9.99 5.86
CA ASP A 5 7.60 8.95 5.32
C ASP A 5 7.52 9.00 3.79
N VAL A 6 7.44 10.21 3.22
CA VAL A 6 7.48 10.40 1.77
C VAL A 6 8.79 9.87 1.18
N PHE A 7 9.93 10.21 1.80
CA PHE A 7 11.24 9.71 1.36
C PHE A 7 11.34 8.20 1.51
N SER A 8 10.83 7.62 2.60
CA SER A 8 10.82 6.16 2.79
C SER A 8 10.04 5.46 1.67
N VAL A 9 8.88 5.99 1.29
CA VAL A 9 8.10 5.44 0.18
C VAL A 9 8.86 5.55 -1.14
N TRP A 10 9.45 6.71 -1.44
CA TRP A 10 10.20 6.92 -2.67
C TRP A 10 11.43 6.04 -2.77
N GLU A 11 12.22 5.93 -1.72
CA GLU A 11 13.39 5.07 -1.65
C GLU A 11 13.02 3.60 -1.89
N VAL A 12 11.92 3.13 -1.27
CA VAL A 12 11.43 1.76 -1.50
C VAL A 12 10.99 1.58 -2.95
N ILE A 13 10.24 2.52 -3.53
CA ILE A 13 9.80 2.45 -4.94
C ILE A 13 11.01 2.41 -5.89
N TRP A 14 12.01 3.25 -5.66
CA TRP A 14 13.21 3.31 -6.51
C TRP A 14 14.04 2.03 -6.45
N VAL A 15 14.13 1.39 -5.29
CA VAL A 15 14.92 0.16 -5.10
C VAL A 15 14.14 -1.10 -5.52
N ALA A 16 12.82 -1.09 -5.45
CA ALA A 16 11.99 -2.28 -5.66
C ALA A 16 12.20 -3.03 -6.99
N PRO A 17 12.47 -2.38 -8.15
CA PRO A 17 12.76 -3.09 -9.41
C PRO A 17 13.96 -4.02 -9.34
N HIS A 18 14.93 -3.75 -8.47
CA HIS A 18 16.16 -4.53 -8.34
C HIS A 18 16.06 -5.68 -7.32
N ILE A 19 15.10 -5.61 -6.40
CA ILE A 19 15.00 -6.55 -5.26
C ILE A 19 13.77 -7.44 -5.37
N SER A 20 12.68 -6.96 -5.97
CA SER A 20 11.37 -7.55 -5.79
C SER A 20 10.49 -7.51 -7.04
N SER A 21 10.13 -6.31 -7.51
CA SER A 21 9.17 -6.14 -8.59
C SER A 21 9.32 -4.79 -9.26
N GLN A 22 9.23 -4.76 -10.59
CA GLN A 22 9.20 -3.51 -11.37
C GLN A 22 7.92 -2.70 -11.15
N HIS A 23 6.86 -3.32 -10.62
CA HIS A 23 5.55 -2.70 -10.42
C HIS A 23 5.15 -2.63 -8.94
N PHE A 24 6.12 -2.38 -8.05
CA PHE A 24 5.88 -2.28 -6.61
C PHE A 24 4.81 -1.24 -6.23
N ILE A 25 4.66 -0.18 -7.01
CA ILE A 25 3.62 0.84 -6.81
C ILE A 25 2.20 0.24 -6.77
N LEU A 26 1.93 -0.83 -7.52
CA LEU A 26 0.63 -1.50 -7.51
C LEU A 26 0.37 -2.23 -6.19
N PHE A 27 1.43 -2.80 -5.60
CA PHE A 27 1.36 -3.42 -4.28
C PHE A 27 1.19 -2.39 -3.17
N LEU A 28 1.75 -1.19 -3.34
CA LEU A 28 1.52 -0.07 -2.43
C LEU A 28 0.05 0.40 -2.48
N ALA A 29 -0.50 0.56 -3.67
CA ALA A 29 -1.92 0.89 -3.84
C ALA A 29 -2.84 -0.20 -3.25
N LEU A 30 -2.51 -1.47 -3.48
CA LEU A 30 -3.25 -2.59 -2.90
C LEU A 30 -3.13 -2.61 -1.37
N ALA A 31 -1.95 -2.34 -0.81
CA ALA A 31 -1.74 -2.28 0.63
C ALA A 31 -2.59 -1.18 1.30
N LEU A 32 -2.69 0.00 0.68
CA LEU A 32 -3.58 1.07 1.16
C LEU A 32 -5.04 0.61 1.23
N VAL A 33 -5.54 -0.05 0.18
CA VAL A 33 -6.92 -0.57 0.18
C VAL A 33 -7.10 -1.70 1.19
N GLU A 34 -6.13 -2.61 1.31
CA GLU A 34 -6.18 -3.73 2.26
C GLU A 34 -6.15 -3.25 3.72
N VAL A 35 -5.33 -2.26 4.07
CA VAL A 35 -5.26 -1.72 5.44
C VAL A 35 -6.59 -1.11 5.87
N TYR A 36 -7.28 -0.42 4.96
CA TYR A 36 -8.56 0.25 5.27
C TYR A 36 -9.80 -0.57 4.90
N ARG A 37 -9.64 -1.83 4.45
CA ARG A 37 -10.73 -2.68 3.94
C ARG A 37 -11.90 -2.82 4.91
N GLU A 38 -11.62 -2.92 6.21
CA GLU A 38 -12.64 -3.12 7.24
C GLU A 38 -13.44 -1.84 7.42
N ILE A 39 -12.77 -0.68 7.48
CA ILE A 39 -13.43 0.63 7.56
C ILE A 39 -14.31 0.87 6.34
N ILE A 40 -13.80 0.60 5.13
CA ILE A 40 -14.54 0.78 3.88
C ILE A 40 -15.80 -0.09 3.87
N ARG A 41 -15.66 -1.37 4.26
CA ARG A 41 -16.76 -2.33 4.28
C ARG A 41 -17.79 -2.02 5.37
N ASP A 42 -17.34 -1.76 6.58
CA ASP A 42 -18.19 -1.62 7.76
C ASP A 42 -18.99 -0.30 7.74
N ASN A 43 -18.46 0.73 7.06
CA ASN A 43 -19.20 1.97 6.78
C ASN A 43 -20.00 1.94 5.46
N THR A 44 -19.99 0.82 4.74
CA THR A 44 -20.68 0.67 3.44
C THR A 44 -20.38 1.81 2.46
N MET A 45 -19.11 2.22 2.40
CA MET A 45 -18.68 3.38 1.61
C MET A 45 -18.92 3.16 0.11
N ASP A 46 -19.49 4.15 -0.56
CA ASP A 46 -19.54 4.19 -2.02
C ASP A 46 -18.23 4.74 -2.62
N PHE A 47 -18.16 4.82 -3.95
CA PHE A 47 -16.94 5.29 -4.63
C PHE A 47 -16.57 6.74 -4.26
N THR A 48 -17.55 7.60 -4.04
CA THR A 48 -17.34 9.01 -3.64
C THR A 48 -16.83 9.09 -2.22
N ASP A 49 -17.39 8.27 -1.33
CA ASP A 49 -16.96 8.18 0.07
C ASP A 49 -15.52 7.68 0.17
N ILE A 50 -15.15 6.68 -0.63
CA ILE A 50 -13.77 6.15 -0.66
C ILE A 50 -12.78 7.24 -1.08
N ILE A 51 -13.08 8.01 -2.14
CA ILE A 51 -12.21 9.11 -2.57
C ILE A 51 -12.08 10.16 -1.46
N THR A 52 -13.20 10.53 -0.84
CA THR A 52 -13.22 11.52 0.25
C THR A 52 -12.41 11.02 1.44
N PHE A 53 -12.59 9.77 1.85
CA PHE A 53 -11.85 9.12 2.93
C PHE A 53 -10.34 9.15 2.71
N PHE A 54 -9.87 8.75 1.52
CA PHE A 54 -8.43 8.75 1.23
C PHE A 54 -7.85 10.17 1.17
N ASN A 55 -8.59 11.15 0.66
CA ASN A 55 -8.15 12.55 0.68
C ASN A 55 -8.03 13.08 2.12
N GLU A 56 -8.98 12.75 3.00
CA GLU A 56 -8.95 13.14 4.41
C GLU A 56 -7.84 12.43 5.22
N MET A 57 -7.46 11.23 4.81
CA MET A 57 -6.35 10.47 5.39
C MET A 57 -4.97 10.84 4.83
N ALA A 58 -4.91 11.75 3.85
CA ALA A 58 -3.63 12.25 3.33
C ALA A 58 -2.74 12.72 4.50
N GLU A 59 -1.46 12.35 4.45
CA GLU A 59 -0.45 12.63 5.49
C GLU A 59 -0.67 11.95 6.85
N ARG A 60 -1.76 11.19 7.05
CA ARG A 60 -2.10 10.49 8.30
C ARG A 60 -1.92 8.97 8.22
N HIS A 61 -1.55 8.49 7.04
CA HIS A 61 -1.26 7.08 6.81
C HIS A 61 -0.06 6.61 7.65
N ASP A 62 -0.18 5.46 8.31
CA ASP A 62 0.99 4.77 8.87
C ASP A 62 1.80 4.15 7.72
N VAL A 63 2.74 4.95 7.21
CA VAL A 63 3.53 4.60 6.03
C VAL A 63 4.39 3.36 6.27
N GLN A 64 4.93 3.18 7.47
CA GLN A 64 5.76 2.01 7.77
C GLN A 64 4.92 0.73 7.74
N HIS A 65 3.73 0.77 8.32
CA HIS A 65 2.79 -0.35 8.24
C HIS A 65 2.37 -0.66 6.80
N ILE A 66 2.02 0.36 6.02
CA ILE A 66 1.62 0.19 4.61
C ILE A 66 2.74 -0.42 3.77
N LEU A 67 3.99 0.04 3.95
CA LEU A 67 5.15 -0.52 3.25
C LEU A 67 5.41 -1.99 3.66
N GLN A 68 5.17 -2.34 4.92
CA GLN A 68 5.25 -3.73 5.37
C GLN A 68 4.20 -4.59 4.66
N VAL A 69 2.93 -4.18 4.65
CA VAL A 69 1.84 -4.91 3.99
C VAL A 69 2.11 -5.05 2.49
N ALA A 70 2.59 -4.01 1.82
CA ALA A 70 2.95 -4.06 0.41
C ALA A 70 4.03 -5.13 0.13
N ARG A 71 5.05 -5.25 0.98
CA ARG A 71 6.09 -6.28 0.86
C ARG A 71 5.55 -7.69 1.11
N GLU A 72 4.63 -7.84 2.05
CA GLU A 72 3.98 -9.14 2.31
C GLU A 72 3.11 -9.58 1.13
N LEU A 73 2.39 -8.65 0.50
CA LEU A 73 1.60 -8.93 -0.70
C LEU A 73 2.47 -9.40 -1.87
N VAL A 74 3.64 -8.77 -2.10
CA VAL A 74 4.62 -9.25 -3.08
C VAL A 74 5.03 -10.68 -2.78
N ARG A 75 5.47 -10.97 -1.54
CA ARG A 75 5.94 -12.31 -1.16
C ARG A 75 4.85 -13.36 -1.34
N LYS A 76 3.61 -13.01 -1.00
CA LYS A 76 2.45 -13.89 -1.20
C LYS A 76 2.29 -14.24 -2.67
N VAL A 77 2.33 -13.24 -3.57
CA VAL A 77 2.25 -13.48 -5.03
C VAL A 77 3.42 -14.32 -5.54
N GLN A 78 4.66 -14.04 -5.09
CA GLN A 78 5.82 -14.85 -5.46
C GLN A 78 5.65 -16.31 -5.05
N SER A 79 5.20 -16.58 -3.82
CA SER A 79 4.94 -17.95 -3.36
C SER A 79 3.84 -18.65 -4.16
N LEU A 80 2.80 -17.93 -4.60
CA LEU A 80 1.73 -18.50 -5.41
C LEU A 80 2.20 -18.85 -6.83
N ILE A 81 3.20 -18.14 -7.34
CA ILE A 81 3.82 -18.42 -8.64
C ILE A 81 4.78 -19.62 -8.52
N GLU A 82 5.58 -19.68 -7.46
CA GLU A 82 6.53 -20.79 -7.22
C GLU A 82 5.83 -22.13 -6.93
N ASN A 83 4.65 -22.10 -6.30
CA ASN A 83 3.85 -23.29 -6.02
C ASN A 83 2.97 -23.75 -7.20
N LYS A 84 3.19 -23.22 -8.41
CA LYS A 84 2.45 -23.57 -9.63
C LYS A 84 3.35 -24.29 -10.63
#